data_AF-A0A7H0MH03-F1
#
_entry.id   AF-A0A7H0MH03-F1
#
_cell.length_a   1.000
_cell.length_b   1.000
_cell.length_c   1.000
_cell.angle_alpha   90.00
_cell.angle_beta   90.00
_cell.angle_gamma   90.00
#
_symmetry.space_group_name_H-M   'P 1'
#
loop_
_entity.id
_entity.type
_entity.pdbx_description
1 polymer ?
#
loop_
_entity_poly.entity_id
_entity_poly.type
_entity_poly.pdbx_seq_one_letter_code
_entity_poly.pdbx_strand_id
1 'polypeptide(L)'
;MAEMIPLYYRELYEMNLAILQMAREARWDDFIEVASRYVIKKQDIFNNSSDALSASEKEALKALLQQLLDNEAEITRNLRARLDTLKQNLSSIHRGARCSQLYTLHQAPSLH
;
A
#
# COMPACT_ATOMS: atom_id res chain seq x y z
N MET A 1 -10.65 -29.16 9.06
CA MET A 1 -10.49 -27.73 9.42
C MET A 1 -9.03 -27.33 9.72
N ALA A 2 -8.13 -28.24 10.12
CA ALA A 2 -6.71 -27.91 10.34
C ALA A 2 -5.89 -27.68 9.03
N GLU A 3 -6.22 -28.38 7.94
CA GLU A 3 -5.50 -28.25 6.64
C GLU A 3 -5.77 -26.95 5.87
N MET A 4 -6.77 -26.15 6.28
CA MET A 4 -7.15 -24.92 5.56
C MET A 4 -6.28 -23.72 5.95
N ILE A 5 -5.67 -23.75 7.15
CA ILE A 5 -4.88 -22.63 7.68
C ILE A 5 -3.68 -22.33 6.78
N PRO A 6 -2.86 -23.31 6.35
CA PRO A 6 -1.74 -23.06 5.43
C PRO A 6 -2.18 -22.50 4.07
N LEU A 7 -3.36 -22.88 3.57
CA LEU A 7 -3.89 -22.40 2.31
C LEU A 7 -4.28 -20.92 2.39
N TYR A 8 -4.96 -20.51 3.47
CA TYR A 8 -5.33 -19.10 3.67
C TYR A 8 -4.11 -18.18 3.81
N TYR A 9 -3.08 -18.61 4.54
CA TYR A 9 -1.85 -17.82 4.64
C TYR A 9 -1.07 -17.77 3.32
N ARG A 10 -1.13 -18.83 2.50
CA ARG A 10 -0.54 -18.83 1.16
C ARG A 10 -1.26 -17.84 0.23
N GLU A 11 -2.60 -17.86 0.20
CA GLU A 11 -3.39 -16.87 -0.56
C GLU A 11 -3.06 -15.44 -0.11
N LEU A 12 -2.93 -15.23 1.20
CA LEU A 12 -2.57 -13.93 1.76
C LEU A 12 -1.17 -13.49 1.28
N TYR A 13 -0.21 -14.42 1.26
CA TYR A 13 1.15 -14.16 0.77
C TYR A 13 1.18 -13.84 -0.73
N GLU A 14 0.39 -14.52 -1.55
CA GLU A 14 0.28 -14.23 -2.99
C GLU A 14 -0.31 -12.84 -3.24
N MET A 15 -1.36 -12.46 -2.51
CA MET A 15 -1.91 -11.10 -2.56
C MET A 15 -0.86 -10.06 -2.14
N ASN A 16 -0.09 -10.36 -1.09
CA ASN A 16 0.97 -9.49 -0.60
C ASN A 16 2.08 -9.28 -1.65
N LEU A 17 2.49 -10.33 -2.36
CA LEU A 17 3.44 -10.23 -3.48
C LEU A 17 2.88 -9.39 -4.63
N ALA A 18 1.61 -9.58 -4.98
CA ALA A 18 0.96 -8.80 -6.04
C ALA A 18 0.92 -7.30 -5.68
N ILE A 19 0.56 -6.97 -4.44
CA ILE A 19 0.54 -5.60 -3.91
C ILE A 19 1.95 -4.99 -3.93
N LEU A 20 2.96 -5.76 -3.52
CA LEU A 20 4.36 -5.32 -3.57
C LEU A 20 4.80 -5.00 -5.00
N GLN A 21 4.49 -5.88 -5.96
CA GLN A 21 4.82 -5.66 -7.36
C GLN A 21 4.11 -4.42 -7.92
N MET A 22 2.82 -4.24 -7.62
CA MET A 22 2.07 -3.04 -8.02
C MET A 22 2.67 -1.76 -7.41
N ALA A 23 3.13 -1.81 -6.16
CA ALA A 23 3.80 -0.68 -5.51
C ALA A 23 5.14 -0.34 -6.19
N ARG A 24 5.92 -1.35 -6.61
CA ARG A 24 7.17 -1.17 -7.36
C ARG A 24 6.94 -0.62 -8.76
N GLU A 25 5.88 -1.06 -9.43
CA GLU A 25 5.46 -0.61 -10.76
C GLU A 25 4.69 0.72 -10.73
N ALA A 26 4.45 1.30 -9.55
CA ALA A 26 3.65 2.51 -9.35
C ALA A 26 2.22 2.42 -9.94
N ARG A 27 1.64 1.21 -9.99
CA ARG A 27 0.27 0.93 -10.44
C ARG A 27 -0.73 1.15 -9.31
N TRP A 28 -0.91 2.42 -8.93
CA TRP A 28 -1.65 2.79 -7.72
C TRP A 28 -3.15 2.50 -7.77
N ASP A 29 -3.76 2.54 -8.95
CA ASP A 29 -5.20 2.27 -9.08
C ASP A 29 -5.52 0.79 -8.79
N ASP A 30 -4.77 -0.12 -9.43
CA ASP A 30 -4.87 -1.57 -9.17
C ASP A 30 -4.46 -1.92 -7.74
N PHE A 31 -3.44 -1.23 -7.20
CA PHE A 31 -2.94 -1.42 -5.85
C PHE A 31 -4.05 -1.23 -4.82
N ILE A 32 -4.85 -0.16 -4.92
CA ILE A 32 -5.88 0.17 -3.92
C ILE A 32 -6.94 -0.94 -3.86
N GLU A 33 -7.35 -1.44 -5.02
CA GLU A 33 -8.35 -2.50 -5.12
C GLU A 33 -7.88 -3.78 -4.41
N VAL A 34 -6.66 -4.23 -4.71
CA VAL A 34 -6.11 -5.48 -4.14
C VAL A 34 -5.76 -5.30 -2.66
N ALA A 35 -5.22 -4.13 -2.26
CA ALA A 35 -4.88 -3.83 -0.88
C ALA A 35 -6.11 -3.84 0.04
N SER A 36 -7.26 -3.34 -0.44
CA SER A 36 -8.51 -3.37 0.33
C SER A 36 -8.95 -4.80 0.67
N ARG A 37 -8.93 -5.70 -0.33
CA ARG A 37 -9.24 -7.13 -0.15
C ARG A 37 -8.25 -7.83 0.75
N TYR A 38 -6.96 -7.50 0.62
CA TYR A 38 -5.90 -8.05 1.43
C TYR A 38 -6.10 -7.77 2.93
N VAL A 39 -6.45 -6.53 3.29
CA VAL A 39 -6.70 -6.15 4.69
C VAL A 39 -7.89 -6.91 5.27
N ILE A 40 -8.98 -7.04 4.51
CA ILE A 40 -10.17 -7.81 4.92
C ILE A 40 -9.80 -9.28 5.15
N LYS A 41 -9.13 -9.91 4.17
CA LYS A 41 -8.69 -11.30 4.25
C LYS A 41 -7.75 -11.54 5.43
N LYS A 42 -6.82 -10.62 5.69
CA LYS A 42 -5.91 -10.67 6.85
C LYS A 42 -6.68 -10.67 8.16
N GLN A 43 -7.69 -9.80 8.29
CA GLN A 43 -8.54 -9.74 9.47
C GLN A 43 -9.36 -11.03 9.66
N ASP A 44 -9.91 -11.57 8.57
CA ASP A 44 -10.68 -12.82 8.61
C ASP A 44 -9.80 -13.99 9.08
N ILE A 45 -8.55 -14.07 8.63
CA ILE A 45 -7.61 -15.12 9.04
C ILE A 45 -7.31 -15.02 10.54
N PHE A 46 -7.06 -13.80 11.06
CA PHE A 46 -6.84 -13.61 12.49
C PHE A 46 -8.06 -13.97 13.35
N ASN A 47 -9.27 -13.71 12.84
CA ASN A 47 -10.50 -14.03 13.56
C ASN A 47 -10.82 -15.53 13.56
N ASN A 48 -10.34 -16.28 12.57
CA ASN A 48 -10.65 -17.70 12.36
C ASN A 48 -9.47 -18.64 12.64
N SER A 49 -8.32 -18.12 13.08
CA SER A 49 -7.15 -18.94 13.39
C SER A 49 -7.40 -19.80 14.64
N SER A 50 -7.32 -21.13 14.50
CA SER A 50 -7.40 -22.08 15.59
C SER A 50 -5.99 -22.53 16.02
N ASP A 51 -5.76 -22.69 17.32
CA ASP A 51 -4.45 -23.06 17.92
C ASP A 51 -3.95 -24.48 17.61
N ALA A 52 -4.69 -25.24 16.81
CA ALA A 52 -4.43 -26.65 16.52
C ALA A 52 -3.40 -26.89 15.39
N LEU A 53 -2.31 -26.13 15.36
CA LEU A 53 -1.20 -26.35 14.41
C LEU A 53 -0.12 -27.25 15.04
N SER A 54 0.39 -28.21 14.28
CA SER A 54 1.56 -29.02 14.67
C SER A 54 2.83 -28.16 14.71
N ALA A 55 3.87 -28.65 15.39
CA ALA A 55 5.14 -27.93 15.51
C ALA A 55 5.81 -27.65 14.14
N SER A 56 5.71 -28.59 13.19
CA SER A 56 6.23 -28.42 11.83
C SER A 56 5.46 -27.36 11.04
N GLU A 57 4.14 -27.32 11.17
CA GLU A 57 3.30 -26.31 10.51
C GLU A 57 3.52 -24.91 11.11
N LYS A 58 3.76 -24.82 12.41
CA LYS A 58 4.10 -23.57 13.09
C LYS A 58 5.42 -22.99 12.56
N GLU A 59 6.45 -23.81 12.35
CA GLU A 59 7.74 -23.31 11.85
C GLU A 59 7.63 -22.84 10.39
N ALA A 60 6.94 -23.60 9.53
CA ALA A 60 6.68 -23.20 8.15
C ALA A 60 5.85 -21.90 8.08
N LEU A 61 4.81 -21.79 8.92
CA LEU A 61 3.98 -20.59 9.02
C LEU A 61 4.80 -19.39 9.51
N LYS A 62 5.70 -19.58 10.48
CA LYS A 62 6.57 -18.52 11.00
C LYS A 62 7.48 -17.95 9.91
N ALA A 63 8.08 -18.81 9.09
CA ALA A 63 8.89 -18.37 7.96
C ALA A 63 8.08 -17.55 6.94
N LEU A 64 6.87 -18.02 6.61
CA LEU A 64 5.95 -17.32 5.70
C LEU A 64 5.51 -15.95 6.26
N LEU A 65 5.18 -15.89 7.54
CA LEU A 65 4.81 -14.65 8.23
C LEU A 65 5.96 -13.64 8.26
N GLN A 66 7.20 -14.10 8.46
CA GLN A 66 8.37 -13.22 8.39
C GLN A 66 8.50 -12.58 7.01
N GLN A 67 8.39 -13.37 5.94
CA GLN A 67 8.45 -12.84 4.57
C GLN A 67 7.31 -11.84 4.30
N LEU A 68 6.11 -12.13 4.79
CA LEU A 68 4.96 -11.23 4.67
C LEU A 68 5.20 -9.89 5.39
N LEU A 69 5.79 -9.91 6.58
CA LEU A 69 6.17 -8.70 7.32
C LEU A 69 7.24 -7.89 6.58
N ASP A 70 8.26 -8.54 6.02
CA ASP A 70 9.32 -7.88 5.27
C ASP A 70 8.76 -7.18 4.02
N ASN A 71 7.85 -7.86 3.31
CA ASN A 71 7.14 -7.29 2.16
C ASN A 71 6.23 -6.12 2.56
N GLU A 72 5.49 -6.22 3.68
CA GLU A 72 4.66 -5.12 4.20
C GLU A 72 5.50 -3.88 4.55
N ALA A 73 6.70 -4.08 5.10
CA ALA A 73 7.63 -2.99 5.38
C ALA A 73 8.08 -2.29 4.08
N GLU A 74 8.33 -3.05 3.01
CA GLU A 74 8.66 -2.48 1.71
C GLU A 74 7.47 -1.74 1.07
N ILE A 75 6.28 -2.33 1.07
CA ILE A 75 5.04 -1.68 0.60
C ILE A 75 4.85 -0.34 1.32
N THR A 76 5.00 -0.32 2.64
CA THR A 76 4.87 0.90 3.45
C THR A 76 5.88 1.98 3.07
N ARG A 77 7.13 1.59 2.79
CA ARG A 77 8.17 2.53 2.31
C ARG A 77 7.79 3.13 0.96
N ASN A 78 7.34 2.31 0.01
CA ASN A 78 6.88 2.77 -1.30
C ASN A 78 5.68 3.72 -1.20
N LEU A 79 4.71 3.40 -0.34
CA LEU A 79 3.56 4.27 -0.08
C LEU A 79 3.95 5.62 0.50
N ARG A 80 4.89 5.65 1.45
CA ARG A 80 5.41 6.92 2.02
C ARG A 80 6.10 7.77 0.95
N ALA A 81 6.96 7.17 0.13
CA ALA A 81 7.64 7.87 -0.96
C ALA A 81 6.63 8.46 -1.97
N ARG A 82 5.58 7.71 -2.31
CA ARG A 82 4.49 8.21 -3.17
C ARG A 82 3.73 9.37 -2.53
N LEU A 83 3.38 9.27 -1.24
CA LEU A 83 2.72 10.33 -0.51
C LEU A 83 3.56 11.62 -0.50
N ASP A 84 4.86 11.51 -0.29
CA ASP A 84 5.77 12.65 -0.30
C ASP A 84 5.85 13.30 -1.68
N THR A 85 5.87 12.50 -2.75
CA THR A 85 5.80 13.00 -4.13
C THR A 85 4.49 13.75 -4.39
N LEU A 86 3.35 13.21 -3.93
CA LEU A 86 2.05 13.86 -4.08
C LEU A 86 2.00 15.20 -3.31
N LYS A 87 2.53 15.25 -2.09
CA LYS A 87 2.64 16.49 -1.30
C LYS A 87 3.51 17.53 -1.99
N GLN A 88 4.65 17.12 -2.56
CA GLN A 88 5.54 18.01 -3.31
C GLN A 88 4.86 18.58 -4.56
N ASN A 89 4.16 17.74 -5.32
CA ASN A 89 3.40 18.16 -6.50
C ASN A 89 2.30 19.15 -6.14
N LEU A 90 1.53 18.88 -5.08
CA LEU A 90 0.49 19.78 -4.59
C LEU A 90 1.07 21.13 -4.16
N SER A 91 2.18 21.12 -3.42
CA SER A 91 2.88 22.35 -3.01
C SER A 91 3.35 23.16 -4.22
N SER A 92 3.90 22.51 -5.24
CA SER A 92 4.32 23.16 -6.48
C SER A 92 3.13 23.75 -7.25
N ILE A 93 1.99 23.05 -7.31
CA ILE A 93 0.76 23.58 -7.91
C ILE A 93 0.28 24.82 -7.15
N HIS A 94 0.22 24.79 -5.82
CA HIS A 94 -0.19 25.95 -5.02
C HIS A 94 0.74 27.15 -5.23
N ARG A 95 2.05 26.92 -5.30
CA ARG A 95 3.02 27.98 -5.61
C ARG A 95 2.82 28.54 -7.02
N GLY A 96 2.65 27.68 -8.01
CA GLY A 96 2.37 28.07 -9.40
C GLY A 96 1.08 28.88 -9.55
N ALA A 97 0.00 28.45 -8.89
CA ALA A 97 -1.26 29.18 -8.86
C ALA A 97 -1.12 30.56 -8.22
N ARG A 98 -0.38 30.67 -7.11
CA ARG A 98 -0.08 31.96 -6.46
C ARG A 98 0.77 32.87 -7.36
N CYS A 99 1.79 32.33 -8.02
CA CYS A 99 2.58 33.08 -9.00
C CYS A 99 1.71 33.56 -10.16
N SER A 100 0.87 32.69 -10.73
CA SER A 100 -0.07 33.05 -11.81
C SER A 100 -1.02 34.17 -11.37
N GLN A 101 -1.57 34.11 -10.16
CA GLN A 101 -2.42 35.16 -9.60
C GLN A 101 -1.68 36.50 -9.47
N LEU A 102 -0.44 36.48 -8.98
CA LEU A 102 0.40 37.68 -8.89
C LEU A 102 0.73 38.25 -10.28
N TYR A 103 0.97 37.40 -11.28
CA TYR A 103 1.15 37.85 -12.66
C TYR A 103 -0.12 38.48 -13.23
N THR A 104 -1.30 37.91 -13.00
CA THR A 104 -2.57 38.52 -13.44
C THR A 104 -2.83 39.87 -12.76
N LEU A 105 -2.47 39.99 -11.47
CA LEU A 105 -2.56 41.27 -10.73
C LEU A 105 -1.54 42.31 -11.26
N HIS A 106 -0.33 41.89 -11.62
CA HIS A 106 0.71 42.78 -12.16
C HIS A 106 0.57 43.07 -13.66
N GLN A 107 -0.13 42.24 -14.43
CA GLN A 107 -0.51 42.48 -15.83
C GLN A 107 -1.76 43.35 -15.98
N ALA A 108 -2.40 43.74 -14.87
CA ALA A 108 -3.36 44.83 -14.85
C ALA A 108 -2.67 46.18 -14.55
N PRO A 109 -1.96 46.79 -15.54
CA PRO A 109 -1.94 48.24 -15.61
C PRO A 109 -2.35 48.76 -16.99
N SER A 110 -3.13 49.86 -16.94
CA SER A 110 -3.44 50.81 -18.01
C SER A 110 -4.22 50.28 -19.23
N LEU A 111 -5.55 50.23 -19.10
CA LEU A 111 -6.41 50.67 -20.20
C LEU A 111 -6.93 52.06 -19.79
N HIS A 112 -6.26 53.07 -20.34
CA HIS A 112 -6.71 54.46 -20.42
C HIS A 112 -7.81 54.58 -21.48
#